data_AF-A0A0D3FED0-F1
#
_entry.id   AF-A0A0D3FED0-F1
#
_cell.length_a   1.000
_cell.length_b   1.000
_cell.length_c   1.000
_cell.angle_alpha   90.00
_cell.angle_beta   90.00
_cell.angle_gamma   90.00
#
_symmetry.space_group_name_H-M   'P 1'
#
loop_
_entity.id
_entity.type
_entity.pdbx_description
1 polymer ?
#
loop_
_entity_poly.entity_id
_entity_poly.type
_entity_poly.pdbx_seq_one_letter_code
_entity_poly.pdbx_strand_id
1 'polypeptide(L)'
;MVGRKPLRRRRHDAPPSPPSFGATPRPTSPRSSSASVAAVAEELDGLLLTAPRPLASSSEPRSFPYVVKQRCWEKAERVAGRDPERWRRDALGNVVFRKLVGCPGCLCHDYDHIVPYSKGGKSTLENCQVLQDVIWIFLNSLHMGMLGEGQIQVVAESNEDDGYV
;
A
#
# COMPACT_ATOMS: atom_id res chain seq x y z
N MET A 1 -71.31 4.11 9.41
CA MET A 1 -70.23 3.73 8.47
C MET A 1 -70.04 4.85 7.46
N VAL A 2 -69.04 5.72 7.65
CA VAL A 2 -68.76 6.82 6.71
C VAL A 2 -67.61 6.38 5.80
N GLY A 3 -67.92 6.12 4.53
CA GLY A 3 -66.97 5.67 3.52
C GLY A 3 -65.97 6.78 3.16
N ARG A 4 -64.67 6.51 3.35
CA ARG A 4 -63.60 7.39 2.88
C ARG A 4 -63.41 7.19 1.37
N LYS A 5 -63.58 8.27 0.60
CA LYS A 5 -63.32 8.32 -0.84
C LYS A 5 -61.82 8.11 -1.11
N PRO A 6 -61.42 7.35 -2.15
CA PRO A 6 -60.00 7.15 -2.45
C PRO A 6 -59.39 8.42 -3.06
N LEU A 7 -58.29 8.90 -2.47
CA LEU A 7 -57.45 9.95 -3.03
C LEU A 7 -56.77 9.44 -4.30
N ARG A 8 -57.12 10.03 -5.45
CA ARG A 8 -56.38 9.82 -6.71
C ARG A 8 -54.93 10.28 -6.50
N ARG A 9 -53.99 9.34 -6.59
CA ARG A 9 -52.55 9.59 -6.60
C ARG A 9 -52.22 10.45 -7.83
N ARG A 10 -51.86 11.71 -7.60
CA ARG A 10 -51.38 12.64 -8.63
C ARG A 10 -50.12 12.01 -9.26
N ARG A 11 -50.15 11.70 -10.55
CA ARG A 11 -48.95 11.26 -11.28
C ARG A 11 -47.97 12.44 -11.24
N HIS A 12 -46.82 12.25 -10.61
CA HIS A 12 -45.69 13.15 -10.77
C HIS A 12 -45.10 12.86 -12.14
N ASP A 13 -45.10 13.86 -13.03
CA ASP A 13 -44.38 13.84 -14.29
C ASP A 13 -42.91 13.51 -14.02
N ALA A 14 -42.38 12.53 -14.77
CA ALA A 14 -40.99 12.16 -14.72
C ALA A 14 -40.11 13.31 -15.24
N PRO A 15 -38.94 13.60 -14.63
CA PRO A 15 -38.02 14.57 -15.18
C PRO A 15 -37.43 14.09 -16.53
N PRO A 16 -37.17 15.00 -17.49
CA PRO A 16 -36.62 14.64 -18.79
C PRO A 16 -35.20 14.07 -18.68
N SER A 17 -34.92 13.07 -19.52
CA SER A 17 -33.61 12.42 -19.64
C SER A 17 -32.52 13.41 -20.07
N PRO A 18 -31.27 13.27 -19.59
CA PRO A 18 -30.17 14.12 -20.03
C PRO A 18 -29.82 13.86 -21.52
N PRO A 19 -29.32 14.88 -22.25
CA PRO A 19 -28.93 14.72 -23.64
C PRO A 19 -27.75 13.76 -23.80
N SER A 20 -27.85 12.89 -24.80
CA SER A 20 -26.80 11.99 -25.26
C SER A 20 -25.64 12.82 -25.84
N PHE A 21 -24.55 12.94 -25.09
CA PHE A 21 -23.30 13.47 -25.62
C PHE A 21 -22.67 12.43 -26.55
N GLY A 22 -22.44 12.86 -27.80
CA GLY A 22 -22.10 12.02 -28.94
C GLY A 22 -20.88 11.11 -28.75
N ALA A 23 -20.96 9.97 -29.42
CA ALA A 23 -19.87 9.03 -29.60
C ALA A 23 -18.68 9.72 -30.28
N THR A 24 -17.56 9.82 -29.57
CA THR A 24 -16.26 10.09 -30.20
C THR A 24 -15.66 8.77 -30.69
N PRO A 25 -15.13 8.70 -31.92
CA PRO A 25 -14.49 7.50 -32.43
C PRO A 25 -13.22 7.19 -31.64
N ARG A 26 -13.14 5.94 -31.15
CA ARG A 26 -11.96 5.32 -30.55
C ARG A 26 -10.81 5.32 -31.56
N PRO A 27 -9.66 5.97 -31.31
CA PRO A 27 -8.51 5.82 -32.18
C PRO A 27 -8.01 4.37 -32.14
N THR A 28 -8.02 3.74 -33.31
CA THR A 28 -7.44 2.43 -33.58
C THR A 28 -5.92 2.49 -33.49
N SER A 29 -5.36 1.46 -32.85
CA SER A 29 -3.95 1.25 -32.50
C SER A 29 -2.95 1.39 -33.66
N PRO A 30 -1.65 1.50 -33.33
CA PRO A 30 -0.64 0.68 -33.96
C PRO A 30 -0.22 -0.43 -33.00
N ARG A 31 -0.43 -1.65 -33.45
CA ARG A 31 0.13 -2.89 -32.91
C ARG A 31 1.64 -2.85 -33.15
N SER A 32 2.42 -2.42 -32.18
CA SER A 32 3.88 -2.54 -32.23
C SER A 32 4.28 -3.97 -31.92
N SER A 33 4.62 -4.66 -33.01
CA SER A 33 5.44 -5.86 -33.14
C SER A 33 6.06 -6.42 -31.87
N SER A 34 5.63 -7.64 -31.53
CA SER A 34 6.32 -8.60 -30.68
C SER A 34 7.72 -8.85 -31.24
N ALA A 35 8.72 -8.20 -30.66
CA ALA A 35 10.12 -8.60 -30.78
C ALA A 35 10.61 -8.97 -29.38
N SER A 36 10.81 -10.26 -29.22
CA SER A 36 11.40 -11.03 -28.12
C SER A 36 12.27 -10.25 -27.12
N VAL A 37 11.69 -9.80 -26.01
CA VAL A 37 12.43 -9.31 -24.82
C VAL A 37 13.26 -10.40 -24.13
N ALA A 38 13.10 -11.66 -24.54
CA ALA A 38 13.86 -12.80 -24.01
C ALA A 38 15.33 -12.81 -24.47
N ALA A 39 15.67 -12.15 -25.59
CA ALA A 39 17.02 -12.24 -26.16
C ALA A 39 18.03 -11.28 -25.50
N VAL A 40 17.59 -10.25 -24.76
CA VAL A 40 18.50 -9.27 -24.13
C VAL A 40 18.88 -9.63 -22.70
N ALA A 41 18.23 -10.62 -22.09
CA ALA A 41 18.50 -11.02 -20.71
C ALA A 41 19.74 -11.92 -20.58
N GLU A 42 20.03 -12.73 -21.62
CA GLU A 42 21.09 -13.74 -21.57
C GLU A 42 22.50 -13.17 -21.82
N GLU A 43 22.64 -11.95 -22.34
CA GLU A 43 23.97 -11.38 -22.60
C GLU A 43 24.58 -10.64 -21.39
N LEU A 44 23.76 -10.15 -20.47
CA LEU A 44 24.23 -9.44 -19.26
C LEU A 44 24.77 -10.39 -18.17
N ASP A 45 24.56 -11.69 -18.31
CA ASP A 45 25.04 -12.69 -17.35
C ASP A 45 26.53 -13.04 -17.55
N GLY A 46 27.04 -12.92 -18.78
CA GLY A 46 28.43 -13.28 -19.14
C GLY A 46 29.51 -12.30 -18.64
N LEU A 47 29.14 -11.05 -18.33
CA LEU A 47 30.10 -10.02 -17.87
C LEU A 47 30.14 -9.87 -16.34
N LEU A 48 29.17 -10.43 -15.61
CA LEU A 48 29.14 -10.35 -14.15
C LEU A 48 29.99 -11.43 -13.46
N LEU A 49 30.41 -12.47 -14.19
CA LEU A 49 31.19 -13.58 -13.66
C LEU A 49 32.71 -13.30 -13.58
N THR A 50 33.19 -12.20 -14.18
CA THR A 50 34.63 -11.88 -14.25
C THR A 50 35.02 -10.61 -13.48
N ALA A 51 34.07 -9.94 -12.81
CA ALA A 51 34.38 -8.80 -11.96
C ALA A 51 34.85 -9.28 -10.57
N PRO A 52 36.00 -8.82 -10.06
CA PRO A 52 36.39 -9.06 -8.67
C PRO A 52 35.26 -8.60 -7.74
N ARG A 53 34.71 -9.51 -6.96
CA ARG A 53 33.75 -9.17 -5.89
C ARG A 53 34.41 -8.11 -5.01
N PRO A 54 33.83 -6.89 -4.88
CA PRO A 54 34.35 -5.93 -3.94
C PRO A 54 34.31 -6.59 -2.56
N LEU A 55 35.46 -6.57 -1.89
CA LEU A 55 35.63 -7.04 -0.52
C LEU A 55 34.46 -6.52 0.32
N ALA A 56 33.74 -7.45 0.94
CA ALA A 56 32.57 -7.18 1.76
C ALA A 56 32.85 -6.10 2.82
N SER A 57 32.36 -4.89 2.57
CA SER A 57 31.98 -3.97 3.63
C SER A 57 30.70 -4.53 4.25
N SER A 58 30.82 -4.95 5.50
CA SER A 58 30.05 -6.00 6.18
C SER A 58 28.64 -5.62 6.65
N SER A 59 27.79 -5.08 5.78
CA SER A 59 26.35 -4.96 6.07
C SER A 59 25.52 -5.15 4.81
N GLU A 60 24.75 -6.24 4.76
CA GLU A 60 23.70 -6.38 3.75
C GLU A 60 22.75 -5.18 3.86
N PRO A 61 22.33 -4.58 2.74
CA PRO A 61 21.44 -3.43 2.78
C PRO A 61 20.12 -3.80 3.45
N ARG A 62 19.66 -2.95 4.38
CA ARG A 62 18.34 -3.11 5.01
C ARG A 62 17.21 -3.04 3.99
N SER A 63 17.40 -2.37 2.85
CA SER A 63 16.39 -2.29 1.80
C SER A 63 16.45 -3.48 0.84
N PHE A 64 15.30 -3.92 0.35
CA PHE A 64 15.24 -4.95 -0.68
C PHE A 64 15.74 -4.40 -2.03
N PRO A 65 16.59 -5.14 -2.76
CA PRO A 65 17.00 -4.77 -4.11
C PRO A 65 15.79 -4.82 -5.07
N TYR A 66 15.86 -4.07 -6.16
CA TYR A 66 14.73 -3.91 -7.10
C TYR A 66 14.18 -5.25 -7.61
N VAL A 67 15.08 -6.18 -7.99
CA VAL A 67 14.69 -7.51 -8.47
C VAL A 67 13.89 -8.26 -7.41
N VAL A 68 14.28 -8.18 -6.14
CA VAL A 68 13.55 -8.81 -5.04
C VAL A 68 12.18 -8.17 -4.87
N LYS A 69 12.08 -6.84 -4.92
CA LYS A 69 10.78 -6.12 -4.85
C LYS A 69 9.82 -6.57 -5.97
N GLN A 70 10.33 -6.68 -7.20
CA GLN A 70 9.53 -7.15 -8.32
C GLN A 70 9.02 -8.58 -8.11
N ARG A 71 9.92 -9.50 -7.73
CA ARG A 71 9.54 -10.89 -7.44
C ARG A 71 8.59 -11.00 -6.24
N CYS A 72 8.76 -10.14 -5.24
CA CYS A 72 7.91 -10.05 -4.07
C CYS A 72 6.48 -9.60 -4.43
N TRP A 73 6.35 -8.64 -5.34
CA TRP A 73 5.05 -8.26 -5.93
C TRP A 73 4.42 -9.40 -6.74
N GLU A 74 5.22 -10.12 -7.53
CA GLU A 74 4.75 -11.27 -8.31
C GLU A 74 4.23 -12.41 -7.40
N LYS A 75 4.91 -12.63 -6.26
CA LYS A 75 4.56 -13.60 -5.21
C LYS A 75 3.26 -13.27 -4.48
N ALA A 76 2.92 -11.99 -4.32
CA ALA A 76 1.73 -11.57 -3.60
C ALA A 76 0.43 -12.08 -4.24
N GLU A 77 -0.62 -12.26 -3.45
CA GLU A 77 -1.87 -12.84 -3.93
C GLU A 77 -2.55 -11.92 -4.97
N ARG A 78 -3.09 -12.52 -6.04
CA ARG A 78 -3.80 -11.78 -7.10
C ARG A 78 -5.23 -11.47 -6.67
N VAL A 79 -5.72 -10.28 -6.99
CA VAL A 79 -7.11 -9.89 -6.70
C VAL A 79 -8.02 -10.33 -7.84
N ALA A 80 -8.94 -11.27 -7.57
CA ALA A 80 -9.93 -11.71 -8.56
C ALA A 80 -10.77 -10.51 -9.07
N GLY A 81 -11.01 -10.47 -10.38
CA GLY A 81 -11.79 -9.39 -11.02
C GLY A 81 -11.06 -8.05 -11.15
N ARG A 82 -9.75 -7.98 -10.86
CA ARG A 82 -8.90 -6.80 -11.09
C ARG A 82 -7.66 -7.17 -11.89
N ASP A 83 -7.02 -6.17 -12.48
CA ASP A 83 -5.77 -6.35 -13.23
C ASP A 83 -4.63 -6.83 -12.29
N PRO A 84 -4.09 -8.05 -12.48
CA PRO A 84 -3.09 -8.64 -11.60
C PRO A 84 -1.71 -7.96 -11.67
N GLU A 85 -1.43 -7.20 -12.74
CA GLU A 85 -0.18 -6.44 -12.87
C GLU A 85 -0.22 -5.19 -11.98
N ARG A 86 -1.45 -4.70 -11.75
CA ARG A 86 -1.75 -3.45 -11.08
C ARG A 86 -2.12 -3.63 -9.60
N TRP A 87 -2.86 -4.68 -9.29
CA TRP A 87 -3.49 -4.91 -7.99
C TRP A 87 -3.03 -6.22 -7.36
N ARG A 88 -2.74 -6.19 -6.07
CA ARG A 88 -2.42 -7.37 -5.26
C ARG A 88 -3.14 -7.32 -3.92
N ARG A 89 -3.20 -8.47 -3.25
CA ARG A 89 -3.52 -8.59 -1.83
C ARG A 89 -2.22 -8.66 -1.03
N ASP A 90 -2.14 -7.86 0.03
CA ASP A 90 -1.04 -7.89 0.99
C ASP A 90 -1.12 -9.13 1.89
N ALA A 91 -0.14 -9.32 2.78
CA ALA A 91 -0.09 -10.48 3.68
C ALA A 91 -1.28 -10.58 4.66
N LEU A 92 -2.02 -9.48 4.87
CA LEU A 92 -3.20 -9.42 5.74
C LEU A 92 -4.52 -9.44 4.95
N GLY A 93 -4.45 -9.59 3.62
CA GLY A 93 -5.60 -9.68 2.73
C GLY A 93 -6.14 -8.33 2.22
N ASN A 94 -5.50 -7.21 2.55
CA ASN A 94 -5.87 -5.88 2.08
C ASN A 94 -5.47 -5.68 0.62
N VAL A 95 -6.25 -4.89 -0.11
CA VAL A 95 -5.99 -4.61 -1.52
C VAL A 95 -5.03 -3.42 -1.66
N VAL A 96 -3.93 -3.63 -2.39
CA VAL A 96 -2.89 -2.62 -2.60
C VAL A 96 -2.64 -2.35 -4.08
N PHE A 97 -2.12 -1.18 -4.40
CA PHE A 97 -1.89 -0.70 -5.76
C PHE A 97 -0.40 -0.46 -6.04
N ARG A 98 0.13 -1.09 -7.11
CA ARG A 98 1.58 -1.17 -7.39
C ARG A 98 2.32 0.16 -7.43
N LYS A 99 1.67 1.23 -7.91
CA LYS A 99 2.32 2.54 -8.06
C LYS A 99 2.42 3.34 -6.76
N LEU A 100 1.67 2.95 -5.73
CA LEU A 100 1.60 3.66 -4.46
C LEU A 100 2.51 2.97 -3.44
N VAL A 101 3.81 3.24 -3.52
CA VAL A 101 4.83 2.69 -2.62
C VAL A 101 5.32 3.79 -1.67
N GLY A 102 5.48 3.50 -0.38
CA GLY A 102 6.04 4.42 0.62
C GLY A 102 5.19 5.68 0.87
N CYS A 103 3.87 5.52 0.86
CA CYS A 103 2.93 6.59 1.15
C CYS A 103 1.92 6.17 2.21
N PRO A 104 1.57 7.02 3.19
CA PRO A 104 0.47 6.71 4.08
C PRO A 104 -0.85 6.71 3.29
N GLY A 105 -1.50 5.55 3.16
CA GLY A 105 -2.75 5.46 2.43
C GLY A 105 -3.41 4.08 2.44
N CYS A 106 -4.72 4.05 2.19
CA CYS A 106 -5.51 2.81 2.24
C CYS A 106 -5.22 1.83 1.08
N LEU A 107 -4.48 2.27 0.05
CA LEU A 107 -4.06 1.46 -1.10
C LEU A 107 -2.54 1.44 -1.27
N CYS A 108 -1.83 2.20 -0.43
CA CYS A 108 -0.38 2.28 -0.45
C CYS A 108 0.21 1.07 0.26
N HIS A 109 1.41 0.68 -0.15
CA HIS A 109 2.12 -0.46 0.43
C HIS A 109 3.59 -0.17 0.56
N ASP A 110 4.24 -0.94 1.41
CA ASP A 110 5.69 -1.04 1.48
C ASP A 110 6.15 -2.50 1.34
N TYR A 111 7.44 -2.64 1.06
CA TYR A 111 8.14 -3.92 1.04
C TYR A 111 8.75 -4.15 2.41
N ASP A 112 8.11 -5.01 3.18
CA ASP A 112 8.42 -5.24 4.59
C ASP A 112 9.14 -6.58 4.77
N HIS A 113 9.95 -6.67 5.83
CA HIS A 113 10.59 -7.92 6.23
C HIS A 113 9.66 -8.72 7.12
N ILE A 114 9.31 -9.94 6.72
CA ILE A 114 8.52 -10.87 7.54
C ILE A 114 9.18 -11.06 8.91
N VAL A 115 10.49 -11.31 8.91
CA VAL A 115 11.36 -11.27 10.07
C VAL A 115 12.11 -9.94 10.07
N PRO A 116 11.95 -9.07 11.08
CA PRO A 116 12.62 -7.77 11.12
C PRO A 116 14.14 -7.88 11.01
N TYR A 117 14.76 -6.90 10.35
CA TYR A 117 16.23 -6.83 10.22
C TYR A 117 16.95 -6.87 11.58
N SER A 118 16.39 -6.23 12.62
CA SER A 118 16.95 -6.24 13.98
C SER A 118 16.98 -7.63 14.62
N LYS A 119 16.17 -8.58 14.14
CA LYS A 119 16.15 -9.98 14.57
C LYS A 119 16.96 -10.89 13.64
N GLY A 120 17.81 -10.32 12.77
CA GLY A 120 18.63 -11.07 11.80
C GLY A 120 17.90 -11.40 10.49
N GLY A 121 16.75 -10.77 10.22
CA GLY A 121 16.05 -10.93 8.96
C GLY A 121 16.82 -10.34 7.78
N LYS A 122 17.17 -11.18 6.80
CA LYS A 122 17.90 -10.76 5.60
C LYS A 122 16.96 -10.16 4.56
N SER A 123 17.49 -9.33 3.67
CA SER A 123 16.74 -8.70 2.57
C SER A 123 16.57 -9.64 1.36
N THR A 124 16.10 -10.87 1.59
CA THR A 124 15.87 -11.89 0.55
C THR A 124 14.41 -11.96 0.13
N LEU A 125 14.12 -12.66 -0.98
CA LEU A 125 12.77 -12.78 -1.54
C LEU A 125 11.79 -13.51 -0.62
N GLU A 126 12.30 -14.48 0.12
CA GLU A 126 11.57 -15.31 1.06
C GLU A 126 11.11 -14.46 2.24
N ASN A 127 11.96 -13.55 2.69
CA ASN A 127 11.68 -12.63 3.79
C ASN A 127 10.98 -11.33 3.35
N CYS A 128 10.74 -11.12 2.06
CA CYS A 128 9.99 -9.97 1.57
C CYS A 128 8.48 -10.26 1.56
N GLN A 129 7.71 -9.31 2.08
CA GLN A 129 6.26 -9.27 1.93
C GLN A 129 5.80 -7.88 1.50
N VAL A 130 4.69 -7.84 0.77
CA VAL A 130 3.94 -6.60 0.51
C VAL A 130 3.01 -6.40 1.70
N LEU A 131 3.09 -5.22 2.32
CA LEU A 131 2.27 -4.88 3.48
C LEU A 131 1.71 -3.46 3.31
N GLN A 132 0.43 -3.26 3.62
CA GLN A 132 -0.19 -1.95 3.53
C GLN A 132 0.37 -0.96 4.58
N ASP A 133 0.63 0.27 4.16
CA ASP A 133 1.43 1.25 4.95
C ASP A 133 0.72 1.71 6.25
N VAL A 134 -0.62 1.77 6.25
CA VAL A 134 -1.38 2.12 7.46
C VAL A 134 -1.12 1.15 8.61
N ILE A 135 -0.90 -0.14 8.33
CA ILE A 135 -0.60 -1.16 9.32
C ILE A 135 0.83 -1.00 9.87
N TRP A 136 1.77 -0.59 9.02
CA TRP A 136 3.16 -0.34 9.42
C TRP A 136 3.27 0.78 10.46
N ILE A 137 2.52 1.87 10.29
CA ILE A 137 2.45 2.98 11.27
C ILE A 137 1.96 2.45 12.63
N PHE A 138 0.86 1.70 12.67
CA PHE A 138 0.30 1.23 13.94
C PHE A 138 1.16 0.17 14.62
N LEU A 139 1.75 -0.78 13.87
CA LEU A 139 2.57 -1.85 14.44
C LEU A 139 3.93 -1.36 14.96
N ASN A 140 4.57 -0.40 14.29
CA ASN A 140 5.85 0.15 14.78
C ASN A 140 5.67 1.22 15.87
N SER A 141 4.56 1.95 15.88
CA SER A 141 4.26 2.92 16.93
C SER A 141 4.01 2.25 18.29
N LEU A 142 3.38 1.07 18.29
CA LEU A 142 3.24 0.25 19.51
C LEU A 142 4.58 -0.27 20.07
N HIS A 143 5.63 -0.42 19.25
CA HIS A 143 6.95 -0.88 19.73
C HIS A 143 7.82 0.24 20.33
N MET A 144 7.52 1.52 20.06
CA MET A 144 8.21 2.67 20.68
C MET A 144 7.45 3.25 21.88
N GLY A 145 6.25 2.75 22.19
CA GLY A 145 5.39 3.24 23.27
C GLY A 145 5.60 2.61 24.65
N MET A 146 6.62 1.75 24.86
CA MET A 146 6.91 1.13 26.17
C MET A 146 8.28 1.52 26.75
N LEU A 147 8.77 2.73 26.48
CA LEU A 147 9.84 3.36 27.27
C LEU A 147 9.44 4.80 27.56
N GLY A 148 8.59 4.97 28.57
CA GLY A 148 8.13 6.29 28.96
C GLY A 148 7.04 6.23 30.02
N GLU A 149 7.25 5.50 31.12
CA GLU A 149 6.57 5.83 32.37
C GLU A 149 7.12 7.18 32.86
N GLY A 150 6.70 8.25 32.19
CA GLY A 150 6.79 9.60 32.70
C GLY A 150 5.70 9.75 33.73
N GLN A 151 6.06 9.56 34.99
CA GLN A 151 5.26 9.93 36.15
C GLN A 151 4.83 11.40 36.01
N ILE A 152 3.58 11.64 35.61
CA ILE A 152 2.98 12.97 35.66
C ILE A 152 2.77 13.26 37.15
N GLN A 153 3.76 13.89 37.77
CA GLN A 153 3.58 14.50 39.07
C GLN A 153 2.74 15.76 38.86
N VAL A 154 1.44 15.61 39.09
CA VAL A 154 0.51 16.73 39.23
C VAL A 154 0.95 17.47 40.50
N VAL A 155 1.81 18.47 40.35
CA VAL A 155 2.03 19.45 41.42
C VAL A 155 0.76 20.29 41.45
N ALA A 156 -0.14 19.94 42.35
CA ALA A 156 -1.23 20.82 42.72
C ALA A 156 -0.59 22.05 43.37
N GLU A 157 -0.51 23.14 42.61
CA GLU A 157 -0.18 24.45 43.14
C GLU A 157 -1.39 24.90 43.97
N SER A 158 -1.34 24.59 45.27
CA SER A 158 -2.27 25.10 46.27
C SER A 158 -2.02 26.59 46.43
N ASN A 159 -2.81 27.39 45.71
CA ASN A 159 -3.00 28.81 46.01
C ASN A 159 -3.90 28.91 47.24
N GLU A 160 -3.28 28.82 48.43
CA GLU A 160 -3.88 29.29 49.67
C GLU A 160 -3.51 30.77 49.83
N ASP A 161 -4.47 31.62 49.50
CA ASP A 161 -4.49 33.06 49.76
C ASP A 161 -4.73 33.25 51.28
N ASP A 162 -3.67 33.10 52.07
CA ASP A 162 -3.69 33.44 53.50
C ASP A 162 -3.40 34.93 53.68
N GLY A 163 -4.48 35.69 53.90
CA GLY A 163 -4.38 37.04 54.42
C GLY A 163 -3.91 37.05 55.88
N TYR A 164 -3.00 37.97 56.21
CA TYR A 164 -3.02 38.80 57.44
C TYR A 164 -1.88 39.83 57.44
N VAL A 165 -2.21 41.12 57.38
CA VAL A 165 -1.89 42.24 58.31
C VAL A 165 -2.41 43.54 57.70
#